data_AF-A0A519UHJ0-F1
#
_entry.id   AF-A0A519UHJ0-F1
#
_cell.length_a   1.000
_cell.length_b   1.000
_cell.length_c   1.000
_cell.angle_alpha   90.00
_cell.angle_beta   90.00
_cell.angle_gamma   90.00
#
_symmetry.space_group_name_H-M   'P 1'
#
loop_
_entity.id
_entity.type
_entity.pdbx_description
1 polymer ?
#
loop_
_entity_poly.entity_id
_entity_poly.type
_entity_poly.pdbx_seq_one_letter_code
_entity_poly.pdbx_strand_id
1 'polypeptide(L)'
;MNKIYALLLILMTTVTGWSQTRSWNGGNGSWTDASKWTPIGVPLDTDSIEIKNVSGTIFNVPDLACKSIYIFSGNVILNGRDGQTKTMTAGDGNTHIALFIEAGASLTIGQHLDIALGTSGRALIDGTLIVTRDRHFVATAAGAKTEVLGLIRNEEGHISSTEGSLEFRDGSRYEHAGDKGSIPQATWSHQSTCAIEGILTQSPGGLDQVFGNYKWTCGLQTAGISLGVSVPSHIMGNLIIDKAGANASISLLLPSKTSVAGDLVLSEGIYMGKEATTVIEVGGNFTIYNSSLKANSALPNASITVSFMGRQKQSFAKVNSLFKGVRFHVDDKSILDLGEGVLDGDADFSLDAGATLITAHPAGIALTGASGAVQVTGKRNYSTEAHYIFTGNKQQVTGSGLPTVVAGLVIDNTAGVSTGGGVILSKATSVTKELGLRNGFLQTTTDKMLTLLDDAVATTVDHSFIAGPMQKKGKTSFTFPTGWSGTGGGQIPIGIDSMNTVATIQ
;
A
#
# COMPACT_ATOMS: atom_id res chain seq x y z
N MET A 1 80.05 -10.65 -52.59
CA MET A 1 78.57 -10.51 -52.61
C MET A 1 77.97 -11.79 -52.05
N ASN A 2 77.36 -11.75 -50.87
CA ASN A 2 76.37 -12.73 -50.42
C ASN A 2 75.46 -12.01 -49.42
N LYS A 3 74.18 -11.89 -49.77
CA LYS A 3 73.19 -11.01 -49.14
C LYS A 3 72.66 -11.65 -47.85
N ILE A 4 72.68 -10.89 -46.76
CA ILE A 4 71.98 -11.24 -45.52
C ILE A 4 70.52 -10.81 -45.70
N TYR A 5 69.60 -11.77 -45.67
CA TYR A 5 68.16 -11.51 -45.62
C TYR A 5 67.74 -11.40 -44.16
N ALA A 6 67.38 -10.19 -43.72
CA ALA A 6 66.74 -9.97 -42.43
C ALA A 6 65.23 -10.21 -42.59
N LEU A 7 64.71 -11.22 -41.89
CA LEU A 7 63.28 -11.50 -41.78
C LEU A 7 62.67 -10.48 -40.81
N LEU A 8 61.86 -9.55 -41.33
CA LEU A 8 61.13 -8.57 -40.53
C LEU A 8 59.90 -9.25 -39.89
N LEU A 9 60.02 -9.66 -38.62
CA LEU A 9 58.90 -10.13 -37.82
C LEU A 9 58.07 -8.92 -37.36
N ILE A 10 56.97 -8.61 -38.05
CA ILE A 10 56.01 -7.59 -37.60
C ILE A 10 55.22 -8.17 -36.43
N LEU A 11 55.62 -7.81 -35.23
CA LEU A 11 54.87 -8.05 -34.01
C LEU A 11 53.63 -7.13 -34.02
N MET A 12 52.47 -7.64 -34.46
CA MET A 12 51.18 -6.96 -34.27
C MET A 12 50.80 -7.05 -32.79
N THR A 13 51.33 -6.18 -31.95
CA THR A 13 50.77 -5.96 -30.62
C THR A 13 49.50 -5.13 -30.78
N THR A 14 48.35 -5.72 -30.48
CA THR A 14 47.14 -4.94 -30.22
C THR A 14 47.44 -4.03 -29.03
N VAL A 15 47.59 -2.74 -29.29
CA VAL A 15 47.61 -1.75 -28.22
C VAL A 15 46.19 -1.73 -27.69
N THR A 16 45.91 -2.48 -26.62
CA THR A 16 44.71 -2.24 -25.84
C THR A 16 44.83 -0.81 -25.33
N GLY A 17 44.05 0.11 -25.91
CA GLY A 17 43.97 1.47 -25.43
C GLY A 17 43.69 1.45 -23.93
N TRP A 18 44.40 2.26 -23.16
CA TRP A 18 44.12 2.38 -21.74
C TRP A 18 42.73 3.01 -21.59
N SER A 19 41.83 2.33 -20.89
CA SER A 19 40.51 2.86 -20.53
C SER A 19 40.68 4.25 -19.92
N GLN A 20 40.01 5.26 -20.49
CA GLN A 20 40.04 6.63 -19.97
C GLN A 20 38.62 7.12 -19.66
N THR A 21 38.52 8.16 -18.84
CA THR A 21 37.26 8.88 -18.66
C THR A 21 37.12 9.94 -19.74
N ARG A 22 36.02 9.90 -20.49
CA ARG A 22 35.61 10.90 -21.48
C ARG A 22 34.40 11.66 -20.95
N SER A 23 34.62 12.92 -20.60
CA SER A 23 33.58 13.78 -20.06
C SER A 23 32.94 14.65 -21.14
N TRP A 24 31.61 14.62 -21.26
CA TRP A 24 30.84 15.47 -22.16
C TRP A 24 30.77 16.89 -21.63
N ASN A 25 31.18 17.87 -22.45
CA ASN A 25 31.12 19.30 -22.14
C ASN A 25 30.25 20.08 -23.15
N GLY A 26 29.51 19.38 -24.01
CA GLY A 26 29.01 19.93 -25.25
C GLY A 26 27.63 20.58 -25.22
N GLY A 27 26.87 20.48 -24.13
CA GLY A 27 25.45 20.86 -24.13
C GLY A 27 24.66 19.96 -25.08
N ASN A 28 23.81 20.55 -25.92
CA ASN A 28 23.26 19.90 -27.10
C ASN A 28 24.36 19.68 -28.16
N GLY A 29 24.49 18.47 -28.71
CA GLY A 29 25.52 18.21 -29.72
C GLY A 29 25.58 16.78 -30.25
N SER A 30 26.40 16.59 -31.28
CA SER A 30 26.65 15.28 -31.87
C SER A 30 27.70 14.52 -31.05
N TRP A 31 27.43 13.26 -30.71
CA TRP A 31 28.39 12.35 -30.07
C TRP A 31 29.72 12.28 -30.83
N THR A 32 29.66 12.37 -32.15
CA THR A 32 30.80 12.26 -33.06
C THR A 32 31.68 13.52 -33.15
N ASP A 33 31.27 14.63 -32.53
CA ASP A 33 32.08 15.84 -32.45
C ASP A 33 33.12 15.69 -31.34
N ALA A 34 34.36 15.35 -31.72
CA ALA A 34 35.47 15.15 -30.80
C ALA A 34 35.75 16.35 -29.88
N SER A 35 35.39 17.58 -30.30
CA SER A 35 35.59 18.79 -29.50
C SER A 35 34.65 18.91 -28.29
N LYS A 36 33.57 18.12 -28.28
CA LYS A 36 32.58 18.05 -27.19
C LYS A 36 32.94 17.08 -26.06
N TRP A 37 34.13 16.49 -26.15
CA TRP A 37 34.65 15.54 -25.18
C TRP A 37 35.94 16.07 -24.55
N THR A 38 36.11 15.80 -23.26
CA THR A 38 37.35 16.07 -22.53
C THR A 38 37.89 14.77 -21.94
N PRO A 39 39.15 14.37 -22.22
CA PRO A 39 40.06 14.95 -23.22
C PRO A 39 39.46 14.92 -24.64
N ILE A 40 40.00 15.70 -25.57
CA ILE A 40 39.51 15.77 -26.95
C ILE A 40 39.58 14.39 -27.62
N GLY A 41 38.47 13.97 -28.26
CA GLY A 41 38.33 12.65 -28.88
C GLY A 41 37.03 11.94 -28.48
N VAL A 42 36.44 11.23 -29.43
CA VAL A 42 35.20 10.49 -29.21
C VAL A 42 35.44 9.25 -28.33
N PRO A 43 34.49 8.87 -27.45
CA PRO A 43 34.62 7.67 -26.63
C PRO A 43 34.79 6.40 -27.47
N LEU A 44 35.71 5.53 -27.02
CA LEU A 44 35.99 4.22 -27.61
C LEU A 44 35.45 3.08 -26.74
N ASP A 45 35.46 1.86 -27.29
CA ASP A 45 35.28 0.66 -26.49
C ASP A 45 36.27 0.69 -25.32
N THR A 46 35.84 0.28 -24.12
CA THR A 46 36.57 0.38 -22.84
C THR A 46 36.64 1.74 -22.15
N ASP A 47 36.22 2.85 -22.78
CA ASP A 47 36.19 4.16 -22.09
C ASP A 47 35.04 4.22 -21.05
N SER A 48 35.25 5.04 -20.02
CA SER A 48 34.20 5.48 -19.09
C SER A 48 33.62 6.80 -19.59
N ILE A 49 32.32 6.84 -19.86
CA ILE A 49 31.61 8.04 -20.29
C ILE A 49 31.11 8.78 -19.05
N GLU A 50 31.38 10.06 -18.97
CA GLU A 50 30.88 10.94 -17.92
C GLU A 50 30.10 12.09 -18.55
N ILE A 51 28.87 12.34 -18.11
CA ILE A 51 28.09 13.51 -18.51
C ILE A 51 27.80 14.28 -17.23
N LYS A 52 28.38 15.47 -17.11
CA LYS A 52 28.38 16.21 -15.86
C LYS A 52 27.93 17.66 -16.05
N ASN A 53 26.97 18.13 -15.24
CA ASN A 53 26.47 19.51 -15.24
C ASN A 53 25.94 19.96 -16.61
N VAL A 54 25.36 19.04 -17.38
CA VAL A 54 24.84 19.31 -18.73
C VAL A 54 23.40 18.85 -18.81
N SER A 55 22.53 19.71 -19.35
CA SER A 55 21.20 19.32 -19.80
C SER A 55 21.12 19.49 -21.31
N GLY A 56 20.59 18.50 -22.03
CA GLY A 56 20.46 18.56 -23.47
C GLY A 56 20.40 17.20 -24.18
N THR A 57 20.24 17.26 -25.49
CA THR A 57 20.21 16.09 -26.37
C THR A 57 21.57 15.86 -27.00
N ILE A 58 22.11 14.66 -26.77
CA ILE A 58 23.28 14.14 -27.46
C ILE A 58 22.79 13.15 -28.51
N PHE A 59 23.05 13.46 -29.79
CA PHE A 59 22.56 12.67 -30.92
C PHE A 59 23.73 11.99 -31.67
N ASN A 60 23.41 11.09 -32.60
CA ASN A 60 24.40 10.25 -33.30
C ASN A 60 25.20 9.32 -32.38
N VAL A 61 24.61 8.87 -31.27
CA VAL A 61 25.20 7.87 -30.39
C VAL A 61 25.42 6.57 -31.18
N PRO A 62 26.64 6.00 -31.20
CA PRO A 62 26.95 4.79 -31.96
C PRO A 62 26.61 3.51 -31.18
N ASP A 63 26.77 2.36 -31.84
CA ASP A 63 26.94 1.10 -31.12
C ASP A 63 28.26 1.14 -30.35
N LEU A 64 28.23 0.88 -29.06
CA LEU A 64 29.41 1.05 -28.20
C LEU A 64 29.37 0.14 -26.98
N ALA A 65 30.46 -0.60 -26.74
CA ALA A 65 30.68 -1.37 -25.51
C ALA A 65 31.64 -0.61 -24.58
N CYS A 66 31.07 0.26 -23.76
CA CYS A 66 31.82 1.12 -22.85
C CYS A 66 32.00 0.48 -21.48
N LYS A 67 33.01 0.93 -20.74
CA LYS A 67 33.25 0.47 -19.36
C LYS A 67 32.17 0.98 -18.41
N SER A 68 31.77 2.25 -18.57
CA SER A 68 30.70 2.84 -17.78
C SER A 68 30.05 4.05 -18.43
N ILE A 69 28.85 4.39 -17.95
CA ILE A 69 28.08 5.60 -18.27
C ILE A 69 27.69 6.24 -16.94
N TYR A 70 28.20 7.43 -16.66
CA TYR A 70 27.92 8.18 -15.44
C TYR A 70 27.24 9.50 -15.78
N ILE A 71 26.05 9.71 -15.22
CA ILE A 71 25.28 10.94 -15.34
C ILE A 71 25.31 11.65 -13.98
N PHE A 72 26.08 12.73 -13.91
CA PHE A 72 26.20 13.58 -12.73
C PHE A 72 25.49 14.90 -13.00
N SER A 73 24.43 15.21 -12.26
CA SER A 73 23.74 16.51 -12.33
C SER A 73 23.32 16.99 -13.74
N GLY A 74 22.02 16.95 -14.04
CA GLY A 74 21.48 17.44 -15.33
C GLY A 74 20.52 16.46 -15.98
N ASN A 75 19.88 16.88 -17.08
CA ASN A 75 18.87 16.10 -17.79
C ASN A 75 19.31 15.82 -19.21
N VAL A 76 19.67 14.57 -19.49
CA VAL A 76 20.32 14.18 -20.75
C VAL A 76 19.42 13.27 -21.56
N ILE A 77 19.27 13.56 -22.85
CA ILE A 77 18.64 12.67 -23.82
C ILE A 77 19.73 12.10 -24.72
N LEU A 78 19.82 10.78 -24.81
CA LEU A 78 20.73 10.10 -25.74
C LEU A 78 19.95 9.54 -26.93
N ASN A 79 20.24 10.04 -28.14
CA ASN A 79 19.66 9.57 -29.39
C ASN A 79 20.72 8.83 -30.21
N GLY A 80 20.37 7.64 -30.69
CA GLY A 80 21.16 6.89 -31.65
C GLY A 80 21.26 7.61 -32.99
N ARG A 81 22.13 7.11 -33.87
CA ARG A 81 22.23 7.60 -35.24
C ARG A 81 21.00 7.19 -36.07
N ASP A 82 20.50 8.10 -36.91
CA ASP A 82 19.35 7.86 -37.77
C ASP A 82 19.50 6.62 -38.67
N GLY A 83 18.39 5.91 -38.87
CA GLY A 83 18.25 4.84 -39.86
C GLY A 83 18.36 3.40 -39.32
N GLN A 84 18.91 3.19 -38.11
CA GLN A 84 18.93 1.90 -37.40
C GLN A 84 19.02 2.11 -35.89
N THR A 85 18.36 1.26 -35.09
CA THR A 85 18.54 1.25 -33.63
C THR A 85 19.99 0.88 -33.28
N LYS A 86 20.58 1.65 -32.37
CA LYS A 86 21.91 1.48 -31.81
C LYS A 86 21.84 0.92 -30.39
N THR A 87 22.88 0.22 -29.96
CA THR A 87 22.96 -0.30 -28.59
C THR A 87 24.24 0.19 -27.92
N MET A 88 24.08 0.87 -26.79
CA MET A 88 25.17 1.15 -25.87
C MET A 88 25.16 0.12 -24.74
N THR A 89 26.23 -0.66 -24.63
CA THR A 89 26.40 -1.63 -23.55
C THR A 89 27.36 -1.08 -22.51
N ALA A 90 26.94 -0.99 -21.26
CA ALA A 90 27.75 -0.54 -20.14
C ALA A 90 28.22 -1.73 -19.29
N GLY A 91 29.54 -1.91 -19.19
CA GLY A 91 30.17 -2.93 -18.35
C GLY A 91 31.28 -3.67 -19.09
N ASP A 92 32.33 -4.03 -18.37
CA ASP A 92 33.57 -4.63 -18.91
C ASP A 92 33.79 -6.07 -18.40
N GLY A 93 32.74 -6.72 -17.88
CA GLY A 93 32.80 -8.07 -17.31
C GLY A 93 33.04 -8.11 -15.80
N ASN A 94 33.30 -6.97 -15.14
CA ASN A 94 33.54 -6.89 -13.70
C ASN A 94 32.31 -6.39 -12.93
N THR A 95 32.35 -6.57 -11.59
CA THR A 95 31.25 -6.25 -10.66
C THR A 95 31.25 -4.80 -10.15
N HIS A 96 31.55 -3.83 -11.02
CA HIS A 96 31.47 -2.40 -10.69
C HIS A 96 30.15 -1.76 -11.13
N ILE A 97 29.92 -0.53 -10.67
CA ILE A 97 28.83 0.31 -11.17
C ILE A 97 29.21 0.77 -12.58
N ALA A 98 28.60 0.14 -13.59
CA ALA A 98 28.75 0.44 -15.00
C ALA A 98 27.74 1.50 -15.47
N LEU A 99 26.58 1.63 -14.84
CA LEU A 99 25.64 2.72 -15.09
C LEU A 99 25.34 3.43 -13.78
N PHE A 100 25.57 4.74 -13.71
CA PHE A 100 25.19 5.56 -12.55
C PHE A 100 24.40 6.77 -13.00
N ILE A 101 23.25 7.00 -12.36
CA ILE A 101 22.48 8.24 -12.47
C ILE A 101 22.38 8.82 -11.07
N GLU A 102 23.04 9.95 -10.86
CA GLU A 102 23.07 10.67 -9.57
C GLU A 102 21.67 11.18 -9.19
N ALA A 103 21.39 11.25 -7.88
CA ALA A 103 20.18 11.90 -7.37
C ALA A 103 19.98 13.28 -8.00
N GLY A 104 18.77 13.55 -8.49
CA GLY A 104 18.42 14.79 -9.18
C GLY A 104 18.86 14.90 -10.64
N ALA A 105 19.62 13.93 -11.17
CA ALA A 105 19.92 13.84 -12.60
C ALA A 105 18.92 12.93 -13.34
N SER A 106 18.85 13.06 -14.67
CA SER A 106 18.07 12.14 -15.50
C SER A 106 18.80 11.71 -16.78
N LEU A 107 18.56 10.45 -17.15
CA LEU A 107 18.93 9.86 -18.43
C LEU A 107 17.67 9.42 -19.16
N THR A 108 17.43 9.99 -20.33
CA THR A 108 16.39 9.55 -21.27
C THR A 108 17.04 8.74 -22.37
N ILE A 109 16.64 7.47 -22.50
CA ILE A 109 16.92 6.66 -23.68
C ILE A 109 16.01 7.18 -24.78
N GLY A 110 16.56 7.99 -25.68
CA GLY A 110 15.85 8.65 -26.75
C GLY A 110 15.84 7.84 -28.04
N GLN A 111 15.54 8.50 -29.16
CA GLN A 111 15.26 7.83 -30.44
C GLN A 111 16.44 6.98 -30.92
N HIS A 112 16.12 5.82 -31.51
CA HIS A 112 17.10 4.91 -32.13
C HIS A 112 18.24 4.44 -31.21
N LEU A 113 18.10 4.52 -29.88
CA LEU A 113 19.08 3.99 -28.93
C LEU A 113 18.44 2.98 -27.98
N ASP A 114 19.17 1.92 -27.66
CA ASP A 114 18.92 1.04 -26.53
C ASP A 114 20.14 1.08 -25.60
N ILE A 115 19.92 0.86 -24.31
CA ILE A 115 20.98 0.74 -23.32
C ILE A 115 20.92 -0.64 -22.68
N ALA A 116 22.06 -1.33 -22.63
CA ALA A 116 22.18 -2.64 -22.01
C ALA A 116 23.27 -2.64 -20.94
N LEU A 117 23.13 -3.49 -19.93
CA LEU A 117 24.23 -3.86 -19.04
C LEU A 117 25.01 -5.04 -19.60
N GLY A 118 26.32 -4.94 -19.57
CA GLY A 118 27.23 -6.05 -19.85
C GLY A 118 27.25 -7.08 -18.72
N THR A 119 27.91 -8.21 -18.97
CA THR A 119 28.11 -9.28 -17.97
C THR A 119 28.68 -8.70 -16.67
N SER A 120 28.10 -9.08 -15.52
CA SER A 120 28.42 -8.60 -14.17
C SER A 120 28.29 -7.09 -13.92
N GLY A 121 27.92 -6.30 -14.95
CA GLY A 121 27.78 -4.86 -14.84
C GLY A 121 26.64 -4.46 -13.91
N ARG A 122 26.88 -3.47 -13.05
CA ARG A 122 25.87 -2.98 -12.11
C ARG A 122 25.34 -1.60 -12.52
N ALA A 123 24.05 -1.38 -12.41
CA ALA A 123 23.43 -0.07 -12.48
C ALA A 123 23.01 0.40 -11.09
N LEU A 124 23.28 1.66 -10.78
CA LEU A 124 22.72 2.37 -9.63
C LEU A 124 21.95 3.59 -10.15
N ILE A 125 20.63 3.55 -9.99
CA ILE A 125 19.70 4.59 -10.45
C ILE A 125 19.19 5.35 -9.22
N ASP A 126 19.89 6.43 -8.84
CA ASP A 126 19.51 7.32 -7.74
C ASP A 126 18.72 8.54 -8.24
N GLY A 127 19.00 8.96 -9.48
CA GLY A 127 18.18 9.90 -10.23
C GLY A 127 17.03 9.25 -10.99
N THR A 128 16.81 9.66 -12.23
CA THR A 128 15.72 9.16 -13.09
C THR A 128 16.25 8.51 -14.37
N LEU A 129 15.81 7.29 -14.65
CA LEU A 129 15.94 6.66 -15.96
C LEU A 129 14.59 6.73 -16.69
N ILE A 130 14.56 7.30 -17.90
CA ILE A 130 13.36 7.36 -18.75
C ILE A 130 13.59 6.46 -19.96
N VAL A 131 12.73 5.45 -20.13
CA VAL A 131 12.74 4.56 -21.28
C VAL A 131 11.59 4.95 -22.20
N THR A 132 11.91 5.59 -23.33
CA THR A 132 10.90 6.10 -24.26
C THR A 132 10.38 5.03 -25.21
N ARG A 133 9.31 5.36 -25.94
CA ARG A 133 8.60 4.45 -26.85
C ARG A 133 9.56 3.64 -27.74
N ASP A 134 9.32 2.34 -27.77
CA ASP A 134 10.07 1.35 -28.57
C ASP A 134 11.58 1.29 -28.25
N ARG A 135 12.05 1.88 -27.14
CA ARG A 135 13.45 1.83 -26.69
C ARG A 135 13.63 0.85 -25.54
N HIS A 136 14.81 0.26 -25.44
CA HIS A 136 15.06 -0.82 -24.49
C HIS A 136 16.10 -0.43 -23.42
N PHE A 137 15.78 -0.77 -22.16
CA PHE A 137 16.77 -0.93 -21.11
C PHE A 137 16.91 -2.42 -20.78
N VAL A 138 18.11 -2.98 -20.96
CA VAL A 138 18.34 -4.44 -20.87
C VAL A 138 19.30 -4.78 -19.73
N ALA A 139 18.79 -5.45 -18.71
CA ALA A 139 19.53 -5.92 -17.54
C ALA A 139 19.54 -7.46 -17.43
N THR A 140 19.58 -8.17 -18.56
CA THR A 140 19.46 -9.64 -18.61
C THR A 140 20.79 -10.38 -18.75
N ALA A 141 21.91 -9.67 -18.91
CA ALA A 141 23.23 -10.30 -18.99
C ALA A 141 23.59 -11.04 -17.68
N ALA A 142 24.38 -12.11 -17.79
CA ALA A 142 24.77 -12.91 -16.63
C ALA A 142 25.44 -12.05 -15.54
N GLY A 143 24.92 -12.11 -14.31
CA GLY A 143 25.43 -11.34 -13.18
C GLY A 143 25.15 -9.84 -13.21
N ALA A 144 24.45 -9.32 -14.24
CA ALA A 144 24.05 -7.92 -14.28
C ALA A 144 23.02 -7.63 -13.18
N LYS A 145 23.13 -6.46 -12.55
CA LYS A 145 22.22 -6.04 -11.47
C LYS A 145 21.92 -4.55 -11.57
N THR A 146 20.65 -4.18 -11.46
CA THR A 146 20.18 -2.80 -11.36
C THR A 146 19.57 -2.58 -9.99
N GLU A 147 20.09 -1.62 -9.26
CA GLU A 147 19.54 -1.12 -8.00
C GLU A 147 18.94 0.26 -8.22
N VAL A 148 17.68 0.44 -7.85
CA VAL A 148 16.94 1.68 -7.98
C VAL A 148 16.71 2.28 -6.61
N LEU A 149 17.25 3.48 -6.38
CA LEU A 149 16.97 4.34 -5.24
C LEU A 149 16.02 5.48 -5.64
N GLY A 150 16.10 5.93 -6.89
CA GLY A 150 15.26 6.98 -7.48
C GLY A 150 14.09 6.44 -8.29
N LEU A 151 14.02 6.83 -9.57
CA LEU A 151 12.90 6.58 -10.46
C LEU A 151 13.31 5.87 -11.75
N ILE A 152 12.55 4.84 -12.14
CA ILE A 152 12.48 4.39 -13.53
C ILE A 152 11.10 4.72 -14.09
N ARG A 153 11.05 5.53 -15.14
CA ARG A 153 9.83 5.90 -15.87
C ARG A 153 9.81 5.21 -17.23
N ASN A 154 8.76 4.43 -17.49
CA ASN A 154 8.56 3.74 -18.76
C ASN A 154 7.48 4.44 -19.59
N GLU A 155 7.87 5.08 -20.69
CA GLU A 155 6.98 5.80 -21.62
C GLU A 155 6.77 4.97 -22.90
N GLU A 156 6.19 3.78 -22.74
CA GLU A 156 6.00 2.78 -23.81
C GLU A 156 7.29 2.14 -24.33
N GLY A 157 8.36 2.17 -23.53
CA GLY A 157 9.57 1.39 -23.76
C GLY A 157 9.50 -0.04 -23.22
N HIS A 158 10.62 -0.76 -23.33
CA HIS A 158 10.77 -2.11 -22.81
C HIS A 158 11.93 -2.21 -21.82
N ILE A 159 11.62 -2.61 -20.59
CA ILE A 159 12.64 -2.92 -19.57
C ILE A 159 12.74 -4.43 -19.45
N SER A 160 13.87 -4.99 -19.88
CA SER A 160 14.14 -6.42 -19.84
C SER A 160 14.98 -6.77 -18.62
N SER A 161 14.49 -7.67 -17.78
CA SER A 161 15.14 -8.11 -16.54
C SER A 161 14.85 -9.59 -16.29
N THR A 162 15.72 -10.22 -15.51
CA THR A 162 15.56 -11.55 -14.93
C THR A 162 15.36 -11.46 -13.41
N GLU A 163 14.94 -12.55 -12.78
CA GLU A 163 14.79 -12.63 -11.33
C GLU A 163 16.07 -12.18 -10.61
N GLY A 164 15.94 -11.21 -9.70
CA GLY A 164 17.07 -10.64 -8.93
C GLY A 164 17.96 -9.64 -9.67
N SER A 165 17.77 -9.44 -10.98
CA SER A 165 18.58 -8.48 -11.77
C SER A 165 18.08 -7.03 -11.70
N LEU A 166 16.86 -6.79 -11.23
CA LEU A 166 16.28 -5.46 -11.02
C LEU A 166 15.66 -5.39 -9.62
N GLU A 167 16.09 -4.41 -8.83
CA GLU A 167 15.68 -4.24 -7.44
C GLU A 167 15.29 -2.79 -7.15
N PHE A 168 14.07 -2.59 -6.68
CA PHE A 168 13.54 -1.31 -6.21
C PHE A 168 13.68 -1.24 -4.68
N ARG A 169 14.56 -0.35 -4.18
CA ARG A 169 14.79 -0.14 -2.75
C ARG A 169 13.69 0.68 -2.08
N ASP A 170 13.77 0.84 -0.77
CA ASP A 170 12.85 1.70 -0.01
C ASP A 170 12.82 3.12 -0.56
N GLY A 171 11.62 3.68 -0.74
CA GLY A 171 11.42 5.02 -1.29
C GLY A 171 11.53 5.13 -2.82
N SER A 172 12.07 4.12 -3.50
CA SER A 172 12.21 4.13 -4.96
C SER A 172 10.87 3.93 -5.68
N ARG A 173 10.80 4.35 -6.95
CA ARG A 173 9.57 4.28 -7.76
C ARG A 173 9.81 3.72 -9.15
N TYR A 174 8.92 2.83 -9.57
CA TYR A 174 8.67 2.53 -10.98
C TYR A 174 7.40 3.25 -11.41
N GLU A 175 7.45 3.84 -12.60
CA GLU A 175 6.28 4.48 -13.21
C GLU A 175 6.01 3.90 -14.59
N HIS A 176 4.82 3.35 -14.75
CA HIS A 176 4.28 2.90 -16.03
C HIS A 176 3.45 4.02 -16.66
N ALA A 177 4.08 4.80 -17.54
CA ALA A 177 3.53 6.00 -18.16
C ALA A 177 3.11 5.79 -19.63
N GLY A 178 3.02 4.55 -20.07
CA GLY A 178 2.51 4.17 -21.40
C GLY A 178 1.21 3.36 -21.33
N ASP A 179 0.53 3.23 -22.47
CA ASP A 179 -0.58 2.28 -22.61
C ASP A 179 -0.03 0.86 -22.85
N LYS A 180 -0.69 -0.16 -22.28
CA LYS A 180 -0.35 -1.58 -22.46
C LYS A 180 1.02 -1.95 -21.87
N GLY A 181 1.83 -2.73 -22.60
CA GLY A 181 3.18 -3.12 -22.18
C GLY A 181 3.24 -4.10 -21.01
N SER A 182 4.38 -4.12 -20.34
CA SER A 182 4.63 -4.96 -19.16
C SER A 182 5.40 -4.20 -18.10
N ILE A 183 5.10 -4.51 -16.84
CA ILE A 183 5.94 -4.18 -15.70
C ILE A 183 7.10 -5.18 -15.69
N PRO A 184 8.36 -4.73 -15.54
CA PRO A 184 9.51 -5.62 -15.53
C PRO A 184 9.50 -6.58 -14.32
N GLN A 185 10.15 -7.74 -14.48
CA GLN A 185 10.38 -8.66 -13.36
C GLN A 185 11.38 -8.04 -12.39
N ALA A 186 10.97 -7.78 -11.15
CA ALA A 186 11.80 -7.09 -10.18
C ALA A 186 11.55 -7.57 -8.75
N THR A 187 12.53 -7.31 -7.88
CA THR A 187 12.35 -7.39 -6.44
C THR A 187 11.93 -6.02 -5.92
N TRP A 188 10.83 -5.96 -5.17
CA TRP A 188 10.26 -4.72 -4.65
C TRP A 188 10.42 -4.68 -3.13
N SER A 189 11.07 -3.65 -2.60
CA SER A 189 11.05 -3.42 -1.17
C SER A 189 9.68 -2.93 -0.70
N HIS A 190 9.32 -3.17 0.56
CA HIS A 190 8.00 -2.83 1.10
C HIS A 190 7.64 -1.33 1.00
N GLN A 191 8.62 -0.42 1.02
CA GLN A 191 8.41 1.03 0.85
C GLN A 191 8.65 1.52 -0.59
N SER A 192 8.97 0.63 -1.54
CA SER A 192 9.03 1.00 -2.97
C SER A 192 7.62 1.21 -3.54
N THR A 193 7.49 1.89 -4.68
CA THR A 193 6.18 2.11 -5.33
C THR A 193 6.19 1.70 -6.79
N CYS A 194 5.23 0.87 -7.20
CA CYS A 194 4.87 0.68 -8.60
C CYS A 194 3.64 1.54 -8.91
N ALA A 195 3.80 2.57 -9.75
CA ALA A 195 2.75 3.50 -10.13
C ALA A 195 2.32 3.27 -11.59
N ILE A 196 1.01 3.17 -11.83
CA ILE A 196 0.41 3.00 -13.15
C ILE A 196 -0.38 4.25 -13.51
N GLU A 197 0.07 4.96 -14.54
CA GLU A 197 -0.43 6.29 -14.89
C GLU A 197 -0.82 6.45 -16.37
N GLY A 198 -0.22 5.64 -17.26
CA GLY A 198 -0.37 5.78 -18.71
C GLY A 198 -1.49 4.97 -19.36
N ILE A 199 -2.26 4.18 -18.62
CA ILE A 199 -3.17 3.19 -19.22
C ILE A 199 -4.39 3.86 -19.86
N LEU A 200 -4.62 3.51 -21.13
CA LEU A 200 -5.76 3.97 -21.92
C LEU A 200 -6.69 2.82 -22.27
N THR A 201 -6.14 1.71 -22.77
CA THR A 201 -6.91 0.64 -23.42
C THR A 201 -6.69 -0.77 -22.85
N GLN A 202 -5.54 -1.04 -22.21
CA GLN A 202 -5.24 -2.38 -21.67
C GLN A 202 -4.29 -2.28 -20.48
N SER A 203 -4.54 -3.06 -19.42
CA SER A 203 -3.62 -3.16 -18.28
C SER A 203 -2.26 -3.74 -18.69
N PRO A 204 -1.17 -3.33 -18.01
CA PRO A 204 0.14 -3.89 -18.29
C PRO A 204 0.21 -5.34 -17.79
N GLY A 205 1.01 -6.16 -18.47
CA GLY A 205 1.43 -7.47 -17.95
C GLY A 205 2.41 -7.34 -16.78
N GLY A 206 2.83 -8.48 -16.21
CA GLY A 206 3.87 -8.50 -15.16
C GLY A 206 3.35 -8.20 -13.74
N LEU A 207 2.04 -8.32 -13.52
CA LEU A 207 1.42 -8.11 -12.20
C LEU A 207 1.52 -9.34 -11.27
N ASP A 208 1.98 -10.48 -11.78
CA ASP A 208 2.18 -11.73 -11.02
C ASP A 208 3.47 -11.67 -10.20
N GLN A 209 3.59 -10.65 -9.36
CA GLN A 209 4.74 -10.35 -8.51
C GLN A 209 4.26 -9.80 -7.15
N VAL A 210 5.17 -9.73 -6.20
CA VAL A 210 4.94 -9.08 -4.91
C VAL A 210 5.44 -7.64 -4.99
N PHE A 211 4.54 -6.67 -4.80
CA PHE A 211 4.88 -5.25 -4.83
C PHE A 211 5.02 -4.67 -3.41
N GLY A 212 5.81 -3.60 -3.29
CA GLY A 212 5.84 -2.75 -2.09
C GLY A 212 4.52 -2.02 -1.94
N ASN A 213 4.43 -0.81 -2.51
CA ASN A 213 3.18 -0.10 -2.71
C ASN A 213 2.75 -0.22 -4.18
N TYR A 214 1.45 -0.24 -4.42
CA TYR A 214 0.88 -0.21 -5.76
C TYR A 214 -0.10 0.95 -5.90
N LYS A 215 0.11 1.76 -6.95
CA LYS A 215 -0.68 2.96 -7.21
C LYS A 215 -1.27 2.95 -8.62
N TRP A 216 -2.54 3.33 -8.76
CA TRP A 216 -3.22 3.46 -10.06
C TRP A 216 -3.94 4.81 -10.18
N THR A 217 -3.56 5.61 -11.19
CA THR A 217 -4.07 6.98 -11.42
C THR A 217 -4.42 7.22 -12.89
N CYS A 218 -4.93 6.21 -13.60
CA CYS A 218 -5.19 6.29 -15.04
C CYS A 218 -6.50 7.03 -15.36
N GLY A 219 -6.54 8.34 -15.13
CA GLY A 219 -7.73 9.17 -15.33
C GLY A 219 -8.19 9.33 -16.78
N LEU A 220 -7.33 9.02 -17.75
CA LEU A 220 -7.64 9.06 -19.18
C LEU A 220 -8.02 7.69 -19.76
N GLN A 221 -8.11 6.66 -18.92
CA GLN A 221 -8.51 5.34 -19.36
C GLN A 221 -9.89 5.38 -20.01
N THR A 222 -10.03 4.76 -21.18
CA THR A 222 -11.28 4.77 -21.97
C THR A 222 -11.83 3.38 -22.24
N ALA A 223 -11.00 2.33 -22.12
CA ALA A 223 -11.48 0.95 -22.24
C ALA A 223 -12.56 0.64 -21.20
N GLY A 224 -13.62 -0.05 -21.65
CA GLY A 224 -14.85 -0.34 -20.90
C GLY A 224 -14.70 -1.41 -19.81
N ILE A 225 -15.52 -2.47 -19.90
CA ILE A 225 -15.78 -3.41 -18.79
C ILE A 225 -14.58 -4.28 -18.36
N SER A 226 -13.53 -4.45 -19.18
CA SER A 226 -12.34 -5.20 -18.76
C SER A 226 -11.06 -4.74 -19.45
N LEU A 227 -10.07 -4.34 -18.66
CA LEU A 227 -8.69 -4.08 -19.07
C LEU A 227 -7.79 -5.33 -19.06
N GLY A 228 -8.30 -6.46 -18.53
CA GLY A 228 -7.48 -7.53 -17.99
C GLY A 228 -7.36 -7.45 -16.46
N VAL A 229 -6.36 -8.12 -15.88
CA VAL A 229 -6.04 -7.99 -14.45
C VAL A 229 -5.33 -6.66 -14.24
N SER A 230 -5.84 -5.81 -13.35
CA SER A 230 -5.31 -4.45 -13.12
C SER A 230 -4.76 -4.25 -11.71
N VAL A 231 -5.07 -5.18 -10.80
CA VAL A 231 -4.69 -5.13 -9.39
C VAL A 231 -3.86 -6.39 -9.06
N PRO A 232 -2.66 -6.27 -8.49
CA PRO A 232 -1.86 -7.40 -8.05
C PRO A 232 -2.55 -8.23 -6.96
N SER A 233 -2.15 -9.49 -6.80
CA SER A 233 -2.67 -10.36 -5.75
C SER A 233 -2.00 -10.16 -4.39
N HIS A 234 -0.80 -9.55 -4.33
CA HIS A 234 -0.05 -9.34 -3.08
C HIS A 234 0.71 -8.01 -3.08
N ILE A 235 0.43 -7.17 -2.08
CA ILE A 235 1.02 -5.85 -1.85
C ILE A 235 1.47 -5.77 -0.37
N MET A 236 2.77 -5.55 -0.15
CA MET A 236 3.39 -5.49 1.18
C MET A 236 3.18 -4.16 1.91
N GLY A 237 2.80 -3.12 1.17
CA GLY A 237 2.45 -1.79 1.65
C GLY A 237 1.02 -1.44 1.24
N ASN A 238 0.84 -0.24 0.70
CA ASN A 238 -0.47 0.32 0.40
C ASN A 238 -0.93 0.00 -1.02
N LEU A 239 -2.23 -0.22 -1.19
CA LEU A 239 -2.91 -0.24 -2.49
C LEU A 239 -3.74 1.05 -2.61
N ILE A 240 -3.33 1.94 -3.52
CA ILE A 240 -4.00 3.23 -3.74
C ILE A 240 -4.50 3.31 -5.18
N ILE A 241 -5.80 3.38 -5.36
CA ILE A 241 -6.41 3.66 -6.66
C ILE A 241 -7.10 5.01 -6.58
N ASP A 242 -6.46 6.03 -7.15
CA ASP A 242 -6.96 7.41 -7.11
C ASP A 242 -8.09 7.62 -8.12
N LYS A 243 -7.96 6.99 -9.29
CA LYS A 243 -8.92 7.13 -10.39
C LYS A 243 -8.86 5.94 -11.33
N ALA A 244 -9.99 5.27 -11.51
CA ALA A 244 -10.09 4.08 -12.34
C ALA A 244 -10.24 4.37 -13.85
N GLY A 245 -10.68 5.57 -14.22
CA GLY A 245 -10.80 5.95 -15.64
C GLY A 245 -11.48 7.29 -15.92
N ALA A 246 -11.69 7.56 -17.21
CA ALA A 246 -12.24 8.83 -17.70
C ALA A 246 -13.74 9.03 -17.38
N ASN A 247 -14.47 7.97 -17.06
CA ASN A 247 -15.88 8.04 -16.70
C ASN A 247 -16.29 6.97 -15.69
N ALA A 248 -17.45 7.17 -15.06
CA ALA A 248 -17.95 6.34 -13.96
C ALA A 248 -18.36 4.90 -14.36
N SER A 249 -18.36 4.56 -15.65
CA SER A 249 -18.70 3.21 -16.12
C SER A 249 -17.50 2.26 -16.17
N ILE A 250 -16.30 2.80 -16.02
CA ILE A 250 -15.05 2.04 -16.10
C ILE A 250 -14.87 1.24 -14.80
N SER A 251 -14.63 -0.06 -14.97
CA SER A 251 -14.47 -1.01 -13.87
C SER A 251 -13.06 -1.59 -13.88
N LEU A 252 -12.41 -1.60 -12.72
CA LEU A 252 -11.21 -2.40 -12.49
C LEU A 252 -11.60 -3.74 -11.90
N LEU A 253 -11.10 -4.81 -12.50
CA LEU A 253 -11.33 -6.17 -12.01
C LEU A 253 -10.31 -6.51 -10.92
N LEU A 254 -10.83 -6.89 -9.76
CA LEU A 254 -10.06 -7.42 -8.64
C LEU A 254 -9.84 -8.92 -8.86
N PRO A 255 -8.62 -9.46 -8.68
CA PRO A 255 -8.37 -10.89 -8.76
C PRO A 255 -9.14 -11.65 -7.67
N SER A 256 -9.13 -12.99 -7.72
CA SER A 256 -9.81 -13.83 -6.71
C SER A 256 -9.36 -13.54 -5.28
N LYS A 257 -8.08 -13.15 -5.12
CA LYS A 257 -7.51 -12.70 -3.87
C LYS A 257 -6.55 -11.53 -4.08
N THR A 258 -6.73 -10.47 -3.29
CA THR A 258 -5.77 -9.37 -3.13
C THR A 258 -5.42 -9.25 -1.65
N SER A 259 -4.14 -9.39 -1.32
CA SER A 259 -3.62 -9.18 0.03
C SER A 259 -2.89 -7.84 0.10
N VAL A 260 -3.32 -6.95 0.99
CA VAL A 260 -2.75 -5.62 1.22
C VAL A 260 -2.34 -5.53 2.68
N ALA A 261 -1.04 -5.53 2.95
CA ALA A 261 -0.56 -5.44 4.33
C ALA A 261 -0.73 -4.03 4.92
N GLY A 262 -0.72 -2.99 4.08
CA GLY A 262 -0.98 -1.61 4.46
C GLY A 262 -2.42 -1.15 4.19
N ASP A 263 -2.55 0.12 3.85
CA ASP A 263 -3.83 0.80 3.62
C ASP A 263 -4.41 0.46 2.24
N LEU A 264 -5.73 0.29 2.20
CA LEU A 264 -6.53 0.17 0.98
C LEU A 264 -7.27 1.49 0.73
N VAL A 265 -6.98 2.15 -0.38
CA VAL A 265 -7.65 3.39 -0.78
C VAL A 265 -8.26 3.22 -2.17
N LEU A 266 -9.57 3.38 -2.26
CA LEU A 266 -10.37 3.23 -3.48
C LEU A 266 -11.12 4.53 -3.78
N SER A 267 -10.71 5.23 -4.83
CA SER A 267 -11.25 6.54 -5.22
C SER A 267 -11.71 6.56 -6.69
N GLU A 268 -12.76 7.32 -6.98
CA GLU A 268 -13.27 7.60 -8.34
C GLU A 268 -13.28 6.39 -9.30
N GLY A 269 -14.04 5.33 -8.97
CA GLY A 269 -14.11 4.15 -9.83
C GLY A 269 -15.15 3.11 -9.46
N ILE A 270 -15.31 2.12 -10.36
CA ILE A 270 -15.97 0.86 -10.05
C ILE A 270 -14.89 -0.21 -9.85
N TYR A 271 -14.97 -0.92 -8.74
CA TYR A 271 -14.09 -2.03 -8.38
C TYR A 271 -14.94 -3.29 -8.33
N MET A 272 -14.66 -4.23 -9.22
CA MET A 272 -15.51 -5.41 -9.41
C MET A 272 -14.73 -6.69 -9.19
N GLY A 273 -15.30 -7.63 -8.43
CA GLY A 273 -14.71 -8.95 -8.26
C GLY A 273 -14.66 -9.68 -9.61
N LYS A 274 -13.49 -10.16 -10.05
CA LYS A 274 -13.37 -10.90 -11.31
C LYS A 274 -14.11 -12.23 -11.26
N GLU A 275 -14.08 -12.88 -10.09
CA GLU A 275 -14.62 -14.21 -9.86
C GLU A 275 -15.85 -14.18 -8.96
N ALA A 276 -16.59 -15.29 -8.90
CA ALA A 276 -17.76 -15.42 -8.03
C ALA A 276 -17.41 -15.22 -6.55
N THR A 277 -16.18 -15.57 -6.15
CA THR A 277 -15.67 -15.26 -4.82
C THR A 277 -14.39 -14.46 -4.98
N THR A 278 -14.41 -13.23 -4.46
CA THR A 278 -13.26 -12.33 -4.40
C THR A 278 -12.96 -12.03 -2.94
N VAL A 279 -11.69 -12.07 -2.54
CA VAL A 279 -11.25 -11.75 -1.18
C VAL A 279 -10.25 -10.61 -1.23
N ILE A 280 -10.46 -9.60 -0.40
CA ILE A 280 -9.52 -8.51 -0.17
C ILE A 280 -9.13 -8.59 1.31
N GLU A 281 -7.87 -8.88 1.57
CA GLU A 281 -7.29 -8.85 2.92
C GLU A 281 -6.63 -7.49 3.13
N VAL A 282 -6.97 -6.83 4.23
CA VAL A 282 -6.48 -5.48 4.55
C VAL A 282 -5.84 -5.50 5.93
N GLY A 283 -4.56 -5.17 6.01
CA GLY A 283 -3.80 -5.02 7.26
C GLY A 283 -3.83 -3.61 7.84
N GLY A 284 -4.05 -2.59 7.01
CA GLY A 284 -4.15 -1.17 7.39
C GLY A 284 -5.57 -0.60 7.32
N ASN A 285 -5.68 0.70 7.10
CA ASN A 285 -6.95 1.40 6.99
C ASN A 285 -7.69 1.05 5.69
N PHE A 286 -9.02 1.18 5.70
CA PHE A 286 -9.82 1.08 4.47
C PHE A 286 -10.57 2.40 4.22
N THR A 287 -10.22 3.06 3.11
CA THR A 287 -10.88 4.29 2.66
C THR A 287 -11.50 4.09 1.29
N ILE A 288 -12.78 4.46 1.15
CA ILE A 288 -13.48 4.49 -0.13
C ILE A 288 -14.17 5.84 -0.35
N TYR A 289 -13.89 6.47 -1.49
CA TYR A 289 -14.34 7.81 -1.83
C TYR A 289 -14.93 7.87 -3.25
N ASN A 290 -16.15 8.39 -3.38
CA ASN A 290 -16.84 8.54 -4.67
C ASN A 290 -16.77 7.28 -5.56
N SER A 291 -16.89 6.09 -4.96
CA SER A 291 -16.56 4.82 -5.60
C SER A 291 -17.61 3.75 -5.39
N SER A 292 -17.55 2.70 -6.20
CA SER A 292 -18.42 1.53 -6.10
C SER A 292 -17.57 0.27 -5.95
N LEU A 293 -17.72 -0.49 -4.87
CA LEU A 293 -17.14 -1.83 -4.73
C LEU A 293 -18.29 -2.85 -4.86
N LYS A 294 -18.25 -3.67 -5.92
CA LYS A 294 -19.40 -4.46 -6.35
C LYS A 294 -19.00 -5.88 -6.77
N ALA A 295 -19.67 -6.88 -6.24
CA ALA A 295 -19.57 -8.23 -6.79
C ALA A 295 -20.03 -8.27 -8.26
N ASN A 296 -19.45 -9.17 -9.04
CA ASN A 296 -19.82 -9.34 -10.44
C ASN A 296 -21.16 -10.07 -10.56
N SER A 297 -22.25 -9.30 -10.71
CA SER A 297 -23.61 -9.83 -10.78
C SER A 297 -23.91 -10.70 -12.01
N ALA A 298 -22.99 -10.81 -12.97
CA ALA A 298 -23.10 -11.78 -14.06
C ALA A 298 -22.76 -13.21 -13.60
N LEU A 299 -22.11 -13.37 -12.45
CA LEU A 299 -21.75 -14.66 -11.87
C LEU A 299 -22.74 -15.03 -10.76
N PRO A 300 -23.29 -16.26 -10.75
CA PRO A 300 -24.17 -16.72 -9.68
C PRO A 300 -23.49 -16.65 -8.30
N ASN A 301 -24.22 -16.16 -7.30
CA ASN A 301 -23.75 -16.03 -5.92
C ASN A 301 -22.46 -15.20 -5.74
N ALA A 302 -22.19 -14.27 -6.66
CA ALA A 302 -20.99 -13.45 -6.62
C ALA A 302 -20.90 -12.64 -5.32
N SER A 303 -19.71 -12.58 -4.74
CA SER A 303 -19.44 -11.82 -3.53
C SER A 303 -18.00 -11.32 -3.46
N ILE A 304 -17.81 -10.16 -2.81
CA ILE A 304 -16.50 -9.65 -2.40
C ILE A 304 -16.43 -9.70 -0.88
N THR A 305 -15.44 -10.37 -0.32
CA THR A 305 -15.17 -10.32 1.12
C THR A 305 -14.03 -9.36 1.38
N VAL A 306 -14.26 -8.33 2.21
CA VAL A 306 -13.23 -7.45 2.75
C VAL A 306 -12.92 -7.95 4.17
N SER A 307 -11.76 -8.57 4.35
CA SER A 307 -11.28 -9.09 5.63
C SER A 307 -10.26 -8.13 6.24
N PHE A 308 -10.58 -7.65 7.44
CA PHE A 308 -9.71 -6.82 8.26
C PHE A 308 -8.83 -7.74 9.12
N MET A 309 -7.52 -7.72 8.87
CA MET A 309 -6.53 -8.62 9.49
C MET A 309 -5.51 -7.91 10.40
N GLY A 310 -5.60 -6.59 10.49
CA GLY A 310 -4.67 -5.72 11.19
C GLY A 310 -4.78 -5.84 12.70
N ARG A 311 -3.65 -6.10 13.35
CA ARG A 311 -3.53 -6.18 14.81
C ARG A 311 -3.40 -4.82 15.48
N GLN A 312 -3.23 -3.77 14.67
CA GLN A 312 -3.34 -2.38 15.09
C GLN A 312 -4.71 -1.85 14.68
N LYS A 313 -5.09 -0.69 15.21
CA LYS A 313 -6.35 -0.04 14.86
C LYS A 313 -6.41 0.23 13.35
N GLN A 314 -7.41 -0.34 12.67
CA GLN A 314 -7.74 -0.09 11.28
C GLN A 314 -8.94 0.86 11.22
N SER A 315 -8.74 2.07 10.71
CA SER A 315 -9.85 3.01 10.52
C SER A 315 -10.58 2.75 9.21
N PHE A 316 -11.91 2.85 9.26
CA PHE A 316 -12.79 2.79 8.10
C PHE A 316 -13.32 4.17 7.75
N ALA A 317 -13.23 4.55 6.48
CA ALA A 317 -13.80 5.78 5.95
C ALA A 317 -14.56 5.51 4.65
N LYS A 318 -15.80 6.00 4.59
CA LYS A 318 -16.68 5.89 3.42
C LYS A 318 -17.29 7.24 3.11
N VAL A 319 -17.14 7.71 1.88
CA VAL A 319 -17.73 8.97 1.40
C VAL A 319 -18.36 8.75 0.03
N ASN A 320 -19.66 9.06 -0.09
CA ASN A 320 -20.42 8.98 -1.36
C ASN A 320 -20.15 7.70 -2.17
N SER A 321 -20.09 6.56 -1.48
CA SER A 321 -19.66 5.29 -2.08
C SER A 321 -20.72 4.21 -1.93
N LEU A 322 -20.67 3.20 -2.79
CA LEU A 322 -21.65 2.11 -2.86
C LEU A 322 -20.97 0.75 -2.69
N PHE A 323 -21.54 -0.07 -1.79
CA PHE A 323 -21.21 -1.49 -1.68
C PHE A 323 -22.37 -2.33 -2.24
N LYS A 324 -22.05 -3.34 -3.06
CA LYS A 324 -23.03 -4.30 -3.61
C LYS A 324 -22.49 -5.72 -3.61
N GLY A 325 -23.16 -6.65 -2.94
CA GLY A 325 -22.68 -8.03 -2.77
C GLY A 325 -21.35 -8.12 -2.00
N VAL A 326 -21.17 -7.29 -0.96
CA VAL A 326 -19.94 -7.27 -0.15
C VAL A 326 -20.14 -8.03 1.17
N ARG A 327 -19.10 -8.64 1.73
CA ARG A 327 -19.07 -9.12 3.10
C ARG A 327 -17.92 -8.47 3.84
N PHE A 328 -18.21 -7.79 4.93
CA PHE A 328 -17.20 -7.25 5.83
C PHE A 328 -16.94 -8.28 6.92
N HIS A 329 -15.68 -8.65 7.07
CA HIS A 329 -15.22 -9.63 8.03
C HIS A 329 -14.09 -9.05 8.86
N VAL A 330 -14.21 -9.09 10.18
CA VAL A 330 -13.18 -8.63 11.10
C VAL A 330 -12.65 -9.86 11.84
N ASP A 331 -11.44 -10.27 11.48
CA ASP A 331 -10.80 -11.51 11.91
C ASP A 331 -10.42 -11.52 13.41
N ASP A 332 -10.11 -12.70 13.95
CA ASP A 332 -9.55 -12.88 15.30
C ASP A 332 -8.37 -11.91 15.56
N LYS A 333 -8.46 -11.19 16.69
CA LYS A 333 -7.51 -10.17 17.16
C LYS A 333 -7.35 -8.95 16.26
N SER A 334 -8.18 -8.80 15.22
CA SER A 334 -8.20 -7.58 14.42
C SER A 334 -8.97 -6.46 15.12
N ILE A 335 -8.62 -5.21 14.82
CA ILE A 335 -9.22 -4.03 15.45
C ILE A 335 -9.79 -3.11 14.37
N LEU A 336 -11.12 -3.08 14.24
CA LEU A 336 -11.81 -2.18 13.31
C LEU A 336 -12.39 -0.97 14.06
N ASP A 337 -12.04 0.23 13.61
CA ASP A 337 -12.57 1.49 14.11
C ASP A 337 -13.44 2.17 13.05
N LEU A 338 -14.75 2.22 13.34
CA LEU A 338 -15.74 2.88 12.50
C LEU A 338 -15.88 4.37 12.83
N GLY A 339 -15.32 4.85 13.94
CA GLY A 339 -15.54 6.22 14.42
C GLY A 339 -17.03 6.57 14.49
N GLU A 340 -17.38 7.77 14.05
CA GLU A 340 -18.78 8.20 13.86
C GLU A 340 -19.37 7.75 12.50
N GLY A 341 -18.56 7.10 11.66
CA GLY A 341 -18.94 6.67 10.33
C GLY A 341 -19.99 5.55 10.33
N VAL A 342 -20.60 5.36 9.16
CA VAL A 342 -21.59 4.31 8.92
C VAL A 342 -21.06 3.34 7.86
N LEU A 343 -21.04 2.06 8.21
CA LEU A 343 -20.78 0.94 7.31
C LEU A 343 -22.12 0.38 6.82
N ASP A 344 -22.58 0.86 5.68
CA ASP A 344 -23.87 0.56 5.05
C ASP A 344 -23.70 0.08 3.59
N GLY A 345 -24.77 -0.50 3.04
CA GLY A 345 -24.83 -0.96 1.66
C GLY A 345 -25.39 -2.37 1.57
N ASP A 346 -25.45 -2.89 0.34
CA ASP A 346 -25.79 -4.29 0.09
C ASP A 346 -24.60 -5.18 0.47
N ALA A 347 -24.58 -5.54 1.75
CA ALA A 347 -23.51 -6.28 2.38
C ALA A 347 -23.94 -7.11 3.59
N ASP A 348 -23.09 -8.04 3.99
CA ASP A 348 -23.10 -8.67 5.32
C ASP A 348 -21.96 -8.09 6.19
N PHE A 349 -22.09 -8.18 7.51
CA PHE A 349 -21.05 -7.84 8.48
C PHE A 349 -20.85 -8.98 9.49
N SER A 350 -19.60 -9.32 9.77
CA SER A 350 -19.21 -10.31 10.77
C SER A 350 -18.00 -9.83 11.58
N LEU A 351 -18.11 -9.97 12.89
CA LEU A 351 -17.05 -9.71 13.86
C LEU A 351 -16.76 -11.01 14.62
N ASP A 352 -15.56 -11.56 14.46
CA ASP A 352 -15.19 -12.86 14.99
C ASP A 352 -14.85 -12.84 16.49
N ALA A 353 -14.76 -14.03 17.08
CA ALA A 353 -14.21 -14.19 18.43
C ALA A 353 -12.81 -13.57 18.54
N GLY A 354 -12.53 -12.87 19.64
CA GLY A 354 -11.25 -12.20 19.87
C GLY A 354 -11.04 -10.89 19.09
N ALA A 355 -11.90 -10.57 18.11
CA ALA A 355 -11.84 -9.30 17.38
C ALA A 355 -12.31 -8.11 18.25
N THR A 356 -11.93 -6.90 17.85
CA THR A 356 -12.35 -5.65 18.51
C THR A 356 -13.08 -4.74 17.52
N LEU A 357 -14.26 -4.26 17.93
CA LEU A 357 -15.01 -3.23 17.20
C LEU A 357 -15.06 -1.93 18.02
N ILE A 358 -14.60 -0.84 17.42
CA ILE A 358 -14.60 0.50 18.00
C ILE A 358 -15.63 1.38 17.28
N THR A 359 -16.42 2.14 18.04
CA THR A 359 -17.33 3.14 17.46
C THR A 359 -17.57 4.36 18.36
N ALA A 360 -17.61 5.53 17.72
CA ALA A 360 -18.07 6.79 18.29
C ALA A 360 -19.53 7.13 17.89
N HIS A 361 -20.22 6.27 17.14
CA HIS A 361 -21.58 6.52 16.67
C HIS A 361 -22.57 6.63 17.86
N PRO A 362 -23.42 7.69 17.94
CA PRO A 362 -24.35 7.90 19.06
C PRO A 362 -25.32 6.74 19.32
N ALA A 363 -25.79 6.08 18.27
CA ALA A 363 -26.69 4.92 18.40
C ALA A 363 -25.96 3.57 18.67
N GLY A 364 -24.63 3.58 18.86
CA GLY A 364 -23.83 2.38 19.10
C GLY A 364 -23.88 1.40 17.92
N ILE A 365 -24.18 0.14 18.21
CA ILE A 365 -24.33 -0.93 17.20
C ILE A 365 -25.73 -1.54 17.25
N ALA A 366 -26.29 -1.88 16.08
CA ALA A 366 -27.64 -2.45 15.97
C ALA A 366 -27.61 -3.82 15.27
N LEU A 367 -28.58 -4.69 15.59
CA LEU A 367 -28.76 -5.99 14.93
C LEU A 367 -29.32 -5.87 13.51
N THR A 368 -30.14 -4.85 13.23
CA THR A 368 -30.81 -4.61 11.94
C THR A 368 -31.14 -3.12 11.77
N GLY A 369 -31.61 -2.73 10.57
CA GLY A 369 -32.16 -1.40 10.29
C GLY A 369 -31.11 -0.28 10.14
N ALA A 370 -31.56 0.92 9.80
CA ALA A 370 -30.71 2.09 9.59
C ALA A 370 -30.36 2.80 10.92
N SER A 371 -29.72 2.06 11.83
CA SER A 371 -29.29 2.58 13.14
C SER A 371 -27.93 2.00 13.52
N GLY A 372 -27.14 2.79 14.25
CA GLY A 372 -25.79 2.42 14.70
C GLY A 372 -24.71 2.57 13.62
N ALA A 373 -23.49 2.18 13.96
CA ALA A 373 -22.32 2.29 13.09
C ALA A 373 -22.33 1.28 11.92
N VAL A 374 -22.98 0.13 12.09
CA VAL A 374 -23.13 -0.88 11.05
C VAL A 374 -24.57 -0.89 10.59
N GLN A 375 -24.82 -0.52 9.33
CA GLN A 375 -26.14 -0.37 8.71
C GLN A 375 -26.28 -1.16 7.42
N VAL A 376 -25.51 -2.24 7.24
CA VAL A 376 -25.64 -3.15 6.09
C VAL A 376 -27.05 -3.75 6.00
N THR A 377 -27.50 -4.06 4.78
CA THR A 377 -28.84 -4.62 4.54
C THR A 377 -28.93 -6.12 4.78
N GLY A 378 -27.79 -6.83 4.74
CA GLY A 378 -27.68 -8.25 5.06
C GLY A 378 -27.55 -8.51 6.55
N LYS A 379 -26.91 -9.64 6.89
CA LYS A 379 -26.75 -10.09 8.27
C LYS A 379 -25.69 -9.26 9.01
N ARG A 380 -25.92 -9.05 10.30
CA ARG A 380 -24.95 -8.44 11.23
C ARG A 380 -24.66 -9.44 12.34
N ASN A 381 -23.48 -10.05 12.29
CA ASN A 381 -23.03 -11.04 13.26
C ASN A 381 -22.00 -10.41 14.19
N TYR A 382 -22.34 -10.32 15.48
CA TYR A 382 -21.48 -9.80 16.53
C TYR A 382 -21.15 -10.94 17.50
N SER A 383 -19.88 -11.34 17.59
CA SER A 383 -19.45 -12.45 18.44
C SER A 383 -19.60 -12.15 19.94
N THR A 384 -20.11 -13.12 20.70
CA THR A 384 -20.13 -13.05 22.18
C THR A 384 -18.73 -13.12 22.81
N GLU A 385 -17.72 -13.44 22.02
CA GLU A 385 -16.32 -13.55 22.44
C GLU A 385 -15.46 -12.39 21.91
N ALA A 386 -16.08 -11.35 21.35
CA ALA A 386 -15.42 -10.13 20.87
C ALA A 386 -15.35 -9.02 21.94
N HIS A 387 -14.55 -7.99 21.63
CA HIS A 387 -14.39 -6.78 22.42
C HIS A 387 -15.10 -5.60 21.74
N TYR A 388 -15.81 -4.79 22.53
CA TYR A 388 -16.58 -3.64 22.04
C TYR A 388 -16.15 -2.37 22.77
N ILE A 389 -15.78 -1.34 22.01
CA ILE A 389 -15.26 -0.07 22.54
C ILE A 389 -16.15 1.08 22.06
N PHE A 390 -16.67 1.87 22.99
CA PHE A 390 -17.51 3.04 22.72
C PHE A 390 -16.72 4.33 23.01
N THR A 391 -16.40 5.10 21.96
CA THR A 391 -15.43 6.22 21.98
C THR A 391 -16.04 7.59 21.64
N GLY A 392 -17.35 7.73 21.74
CA GLY A 392 -18.08 8.93 21.34
C GLY A 392 -17.75 10.17 22.15
N ASN A 393 -18.04 11.34 21.57
CA ASN A 393 -17.87 12.67 22.20
C ASN A 393 -19.21 13.27 22.71
N LYS A 394 -20.28 12.48 22.65
CA LYS A 394 -21.65 12.78 23.10
C LYS A 394 -22.23 11.51 23.73
N GLN A 395 -23.42 11.60 24.32
CA GLN A 395 -24.14 10.41 24.80
C GLN A 395 -24.24 9.35 23.70
N GLN A 396 -23.75 8.16 24.02
CA GLN A 396 -23.98 6.97 23.21
C GLN A 396 -24.94 6.02 23.91
N VAL A 397 -25.54 5.13 23.15
CA VAL A 397 -26.11 3.89 23.66
C VAL A 397 -25.27 2.72 23.15
N THR A 398 -25.21 1.60 23.87
CA THR A 398 -24.52 0.41 23.33
C THR A 398 -25.24 -0.18 22.10
N GLY A 399 -26.57 -0.03 22.08
CA GLY A 399 -27.45 -0.46 20.99
C GLY A 399 -27.88 -1.92 21.06
N SER A 400 -28.82 -2.28 20.18
CA SER A 400 -29.39 -3.64 20.12
C SER A 400 -28.41 -4.69 19.59
N GLY A 401 -27.35 -4.26 18.91
CA GLY A 401 -26.27 -5.08 18.35
C GLY A 401 -25.32 -5.66 19.39
N LEU A 402 -25.17 -5.02 20.55
CA LEU A 402 -24.29 -5.54 21.61
C LEU A 402 -24.80 -6.91 22.08
N PRO A 403 -24.01 -7.99 22.01
CA PRO A 403 -24.42 -9.29 22.52
C PRO A 403 -24.70 -9.25 24.04
N THR A 404 -25.53 -10.18 24.54
CA THR A 404 -25.82 -10.28 25.99
C THR A 404 -24.64 -10.82 26.80
N VAL A 405 -23.64 -11.38 26.13
CA VAL A 405 -22.36 -11.81 26.70
C VAL A 405 -21.27 -11.30 25.77
N VAL A 406 -20.24 -10.65 26.31
CA VAL A 406 -19.09 -10.13 25.54
C VAL A 406 -17.78 -10.49 26.22
N ALA A 407 -16.69 -10.62 25.46
CA ALA A 407 -15.37 -10.81 26.06
C ALA A 407 -14.90 -9.54 26.76
N GLY A 408 -15.00 -8.41 26.07
CA GLY A 408 -14.67 -7.11 26.66
C GLY A 408 -15.65 -6.01 26.32
N LEU A 409 -15.87 -5.12 27.27
CA LEU A 409 -16.62 -3.88 27.10
C LEU A 409 -15.76 -2.72 27.59
N VAL A 410 -15.46 -1.78 26.69
CA VAL A 410 -14.67 -0.59 27.03
C VAL A 410 -15.49 0.67 26.77
N ILE A 411 -15.49 1.55 27.75
CA ILE A 411 -16.12 2.87 27.71
C ILE A 411 -15.02 3.91 27.74
N ASP A 412 -14.91 4.64 26.64
CA ASP A 412 -13.92 5.67 26.43
C ASP A 412 -14.60 6.91 25.83
N ASN A 413 -15.75 7.26 26.40
CA ASN A 413 -16.59 8.33 25.89
C ASN A 413 -16.05 9.68 26.39
N THR A 414 -15.52 10.48 25.48
CA THR A 414 -14.79 11.71 25.79
C THR A 414 -15.72 12.89 26.13
N ALA A 415 -17.05 12.72 26.10
CA ALA A 415 -17.96 13.69 26.71
C ALA A 415 -17.78 13.76 28.24
N GLY A 416 -17.17 12.74 28.84
CA GLY A 416 -16.90 12.69 30.27
C GLY A 416 -18.18 12.58 31.10
N VAL A 417 -18.23 13.32 32.21
CA VAL A 417 -19.32 13.28 33.21
C VAL A 417 -20.38 14.36 33.01
N SER A 418 -20.34 15.10 31.91
CA SER A 418 -21.32 16.16 31.62
C SER A 418 -22.73 15.61 31.39
N THR A 419 -23.74 16.45 31.58
CA THR A 419 -25.12 16.13 31.16
C THR A 419 -25.14 15.78 29.67
N GLY A 420 -25.71 14.63 29.32
CA GLY A 420 -25.68 14.13 27.94
C GLY A 420 -24.32 13.57 27.49
N GLY A 421 -23.44 13.22 28.44
CA GLY A 421 -22.26 12.40 28.21
C GLY A 421 -22.46 10.92 28.56
N GLY A 422 -21.39 10.13 28.48
CA GLY A 422 -21.38 8.72 28.86
C GLY A 422 -22.08 7.79 27.86
N VAL A 423 -22.19 6.53 28.25
CA VAL A 423 -22.77 5.45 27.45
C VAL A 423 -23.92 4.82 28.23
N ILE A 424 -25.08 4.63 27.60
CA ILE A 424 -26.23 3.93 28.20
C ILE A 424 -26.22 2.47 27.75
N LEU A 425 -26.19 1.55 28.72
CA LEU A 425 -26.33 0.13 28.44
C LEU A 425 -27.74 -0.15 27.92
N SER A 426 -27.84 -0.81 26.77
CA SER A 426 -29.15 -0.99 26.09
C SER A 426 -29.90 -2.25 26.52
N LYS A 427 -29.21 -3.22 27.13
CA LYS A 427 -29.76 -4.49 27.60
C LYS A 427 -28.87 -5.09 28.69
N ALA A 428 -29.38 -6.01 29.49
CA ALA A 428 -28.54 -6.77 30.43
C ALA A 428 -27.38 -7.45 29.69
N THR A 429 -26.16 -7.26 30.18
CA THR A 429 -24.92 -7.70 29.51
C THR A 429 -23.95 -8.28 30.51
N SER A 430 -23.40 -9.46 30.20
CA SER A 430 -22.32 -10.09 30.96
C SER A 430 -20.97 -9.89 30.27
N VAL A 431 -19.94 -9.60 31.03
CA VAL A 431 -18.56 -9.45 30.53
C VAL A 431 -17.72 -10.59 31.08
N THR A 432 -16.99 -11.30 30.21
CA THR A 432 -16.25 -12.51 30.58
C THR A 432 -14.77 -12.27 30.86
N LYS A 433 -14.16 -11.23 30.28
CA LYS A 433 -12.72 -10.93 30.46
C LYS A 433 -12.46 -9.53 31.02
N GLU A 434 -12.87 -8.47 30.31
CA GLU A 434 -12.46 -7.09 30.68
C GLU A 434 -13.60 -6.07 30.59
N LEU A 435 -13.82 -5.34 31.67
CA LEU A 435 -14.52 -4.06 31.67
C LEU A 435 -13.48 -2.93 31.78
N GLY A 436 -13.27 -2.19 30.70
CA GLY A 436 -12.40 -1.02 30.70
C GLY A 436 -13.20 0.27 30.81
N LEU A 437 -13.04 1.02 31.89
CA LEU A 437 -13.60 2.35 32.05
C LEU A 437 -12.43 3.35 31.92
N ARG A 438 -12.35 3.99 30.75
CA ARG A 438 -11.24 4.87 30.36
C ARG A 438 -11.65 6.33 30.38
N ASN A 439 -12.87 6.64 29.94
CA ASN A 439 -13.44 7.99 29.99
C ASN A 439 -14.96 7.93 30.06
N GLY A 440 -15.56 8.84 30.83
CA GLY A 440 -17.01 8.93 31.01
C GLY A 440 -17.57 7.77 31.83
N PHE A 441 -18.90 7.64 31.85
CA PHE A 441 -19.60 6.64 32.65
C PHE A 441 -20.41 5.68 31.79
N LEU A 442 -20.68 4.48 32.33
CA LEU A 442 -21.67 3.55 31.81
C LEU A 442 -22.92 3.60 32.69
N GLN A 443 -24.04 3.99 32.11
CA GLN A 443 -25.32 3.98 32.81
C GLN A 443 -25.99 2.61 32.71
N THR A 444 -26.39 2.07 33.85
CA THR A 444 -27.09 0.79 33.99
C THR A 444 -28.40 0.96 34.76
N THR A 445 -29.28 -0.03 34.69
CA THR A 445 -30.51 -0.10 35.48
C THR A 445 -30.75 -1.53 35.93
N THR A 446 -31.71 -1.76 36.82
CA THR A 446 -32.06 -3.13 37.26
C THR A 446 -32.43 -4.04 36.08
N ASP A 447 -33.14 -3.51 35.07
CA ASP A 447 -33.50 -4.25 33.85
C ASP A 447 -32.34 -4.38 32.85
N LYS A 448 -31.37 -3.46 32.93
CA LYS A 448 -30.20 -3.38 32.05
C LYS A 448 -28.94 -3.53 32.91
N MET A 449 -28.87 -4.65 33.61
CA MET A 449 -27.80 -4.95 34.55
C MET A 449 -26.50 -5.28 33.81
N LEU A 450 -25.40 -4.65 34.22
CA LEU A 450 -24.06 -5.09 33.86
C LEU A 450 -23.60 -6.16 34.84
N THR A 451 -23.12 -7.31 34.34
CA THR A 451 -22.59 -8.40 35.16
C THR A 451 -21.15 -8.72 34.76
N LEU A 452 -20.21 -8.63 35.69
CA LEU A 452 -18.86 -9.18 35.50
C LEU A 452 -18.83 -10.63 35.95
N LEU A 453 -18.37 -11.55 35.10
CA LEU A 453 -18.19 -12.96 35.48
C LEU A 453 -16.96 -13.16 36.38
N ASP A 454 -16.73 -14.39 36.85
CA ASP A 454 -15.74 -14.69 37.90
C ASP A 454 -14.33 -14.19 37.54
N ASP A 455 -13.86 -14.52 36.35
CA ASP A 455 -12.52 -14.14 35.86
C ASP A 455 -12.47 -12.74 35.20
N ALA A 456 -13.59 -12.03 35.16
CA ALA A 456 -13.63 -10.71 34.55
C ALA A 456 -13.01 -9.64 35.45
N VAL A 457 -12.14 -8.83 34.86
CA VAL A 457 -11.41 -7.73 35.52
C VAL A 457 -12.05 -6.39 35.15
N ALA A 458 -12.13 -5.47 36.11
CA ALA A 458 -12.49 -4.08 35.86
C ALA A 458 -11.26 -3.18 35.98
N THR A 459 -10.99 -2.35 34.98
CA THR A 459 -9.95 -1.32 35.00
C THR A 459 -10.60 0.05 34.91
N THR A 460 -10.19 1.00 35.77
CA THR A 460 -10.80 2.34 35.85
C THR A 460 -9.78 3.45 36.02
N VAL A 461 -10.14 4.65 35.60
CA VAL A 461 -9.44 5.92 35.93
C VAL A 461 -10.36 6.89 36.68
N ASP A 462 -9.77 7.94 37.26
CA ASP A 462 -10.39 8.87 38.25
C ASP A 462 -11.70 9.56 37.81
N HIS A 463 -12.08 9.49 36.53
CA HIS A 463 -13.30 10.09 35.98
C HIS A 463 -14.17 9.09 35.19
N SER A 464 -14.07 7.81 35.54
CA SER A 464 -14.79 6.75 34.85
C SER A 464 -15.42 5.76 35.84
N PHE A 465 -16.70 5.46 35.64
CA PHE A 465 -17.48 4.68 36.61
C PHE A 465 -18.76 4.09 35.99
N ILE A 466 -19.39 3.19 36.73
CA ILE A 466 -20.75 2.73 36.50
C ILE A 466 -21.73 3.64 37.26
N ALA A 467 -22.69 4.20 36.53
CA ALA A 467 -23.77 5.01 37.06
C ALA A 467 -25.05 4.16 37.11
N GLY A 468 -25.26 3.47 38.23
CA GLY A 468 -26.39 2.57 38.45
C GLY A 468 -25.94 1.19 38.96
N PRO A 469 -26.87 0.23 39.03
CA PRO A 469 -26.60 -1.07 39.61
C PRO A 469 -25.65 -1.90 38.74
N MET A 470 -24.80 -2.71 39.38
CA MET A 470 -23.98 -3.71 38.70
C MET A 470 -23.78 -4.97 39.55
N GLN A 471 -23.43 -6.06 38.88
CA GLN A 471 -23.16 -7.35 39.50
C GLN A 471 -21.73 -7.82 39.25
N LYS A 472 -21.15 -8.49 40.24
CA LYS A 472 -19.95 -9.31 40.09
C LYS A 472 -20.28 -10.73 40.53
N LYS A 473 -20.03 -11.70 39.67
CA LYS A 473 -20.05 -13.12 40.02
C LYS A 473 -18.65 -13.54 40.48
N GLY A 474 -18.59 -14.51 41.37
CA GLY A 474 -17.33 -15.02 41.91
C GLY A 474 -17.24 -14.96 43.42
N LYS A 475 -16.06 -15.35 43.91
CA LYS A 475 -15.73 -15.42 45.35
C LYS A 475 -14.59 -14.49 45.76
N THR A 476 -13.84 -13.99 44.79
CA THR A 476 -12.68 -13.13 45.01
C THR A 476 -13.10 -11.76 45.53
N SER A 477 -12.20 -11.05 46.23
CA SER A 477 -12.44 -9.65 46.57
C SER A 477 -12.64 -8.83 45.29
N PHE A 478 -13.53 -7.84 45.33
CA PHE A 478 -13.79 -6.99 44.18
C PHE A 478 -14.09 -5.56 44.62
N THR A 479 -13.57 -4.59 43.86
CA THR A 479 -13.89 -3.18 44.04
C THR A 479 -14.83 -2.76 42.93
N PHE A 480 -16.08 -2.48 43.28
CA PHE A 480 -17.07 -1.97 42.35
C PHE A 480 -16.69 -0.56 41.89
N PRO A 481 -16.51 -0.32 40.59
CA PRO A 481 -16.20 0.99 40.06
C PRO A 481 -17.46 1.87 39.91
N THR A 482 -18.18 2.08 41.01
CA THR A 482 -19.40 2.88 41.02
C THR A 482 -19.12 4.38 41.08
N GLY A 483 -20.13 5.20 40.79
CA GLY A 483 -20.06 6.66 40.88
C GLY A 483 -21.38 7.32 40.50
N TRP A 484 -21.40 8.64 40.44
CA TRP A 484 -22.58 9.41 40.01
C TRP A 484 -22.25 10.37 38.88
N SER A 485 -23.16 10.49 37.91
CA SER A 485 -23.03 11.39 36.76
C SER A 485 -23.53 12.80 37.07
N GLY A 486 -23.04 13.80 36.33
CA GLY A 486 -23.44 15.21 36.45
C GLY A 486 -22.35 16.15 36.95
N THR A 487 -22.71 17.41 37.22
CA THR A 487 -21.79 18.45 37.69
C THR A 487 -21.14 18.04 39.02
N GLY A 488 -19.81 17.96 39.05
CA GLY A 488 -19.05 17.50 40.21
C GLY A 488 -19.07 15.98 40.41
N GLY A 489 -19.65 15.23 39.47
CA GLY A 489 -19.67 13.77 39.45
C GLY A 489 -18.30 13.12 39.42
N GLY A 490 -18.20 11.92 39.98
CA GLY A 490 -16.94 11.19 40.08
C GLY A 490 -17.13 9.76 40.56
N GLN A 491 -16.01 9.03 40.57
CA GLN A 491 -15.96 7.65 41.04
C GLN A 491 -16.11 7.61 42.56
N ILE A 492 -16.97 6.72 43.05
CA ILE A 492 -17.06 6.28 44.45
C ILE A 492 -16.90 4.76 44.45
N PRO A 493 -15.66 4.24 44.49
CA PRO A 493 -15.44 2.81 44.50
C PRO A 493 -15.95 2.17 45.78
N ILE A 494 -16.54 0.97 45.68
CA ILE A 494 -17.01 0.21 46.84
C ILE A 494 -16.32 -1.14 46.86
N GLY A 495 -15.44 -1.34 47.82
CA GLY A 495 -14.70 -2.59 48.02
C GLY A 495 -15.51 -3.62 48.80
N ILE A 496 -15.37 -4.88 48.42
CA ILE A 496 -15.81 -6.04 49.20
C ILE A 496 -14.68 -7.06 49.30
N ASP A 497 -14.36 -7.46 50.53
CA ASP A 497 -13.20 -8.32 50.83
C ASP A 497 -13.45 -9.81 50.52
N SER A 498 -14.72 -10.22 50.44
CA SER A 498 -15.13 -11.57 50.03
C SER A 498 -16.57 -11.61 49.53
N MET A 499 -16.86 -12.54 48.62
CA MET A 499 -18.19 -12.77 48.04
C MET A 499 -18.63 -14.22 48.23
N ASN A 500 -19.95 -14.44 48.31
CA ASN A 500 -20.52 -15.79 48.26
C ASN A 500 -20.44 -16.38 46.83
N THR A 501 -21.31 -15.88 45.95
CA THR A 501 -21.42 -16.35 44.55
C THR A 501 -21.71 -15.19 43.59
N VAL A 502 -22.52 -14.23 44.05
CA VAL A 502 -22.85 -12.99 43.34
C VAL A 502 -22.93 -11.87 44.36
N ALA A 503 -22.30 -10.73 44.08
CA ALA A 503 -22.55 -9.47 44.76
C ALA A 503 -23.25 -8.51 43.79
N THR A 504 -24.25 -7.79 44.30
CA THR A 504 -24.98 -6.74 43.56
C THR A 504 -24.84 -5.44 44.32
N ILE A 505 -24.48 -4.38 43.61
CA ILE A 505 -24.55 -3.01 44.12
C ILE A 505 -25.71 -2.30 43.42
N GLN A 506 -26.48 -1.51 44.18
CA GLN A 506 -27.70 -0.85 43.70
C GLN A 506 -27.59 0.67 43.75
#